data_AF-A0A8T0P4W9-F1
#
_entry.id   AF-A0A8T0P4W9-F1
#
_cell.length_a   1.000
_cell.length_b   1.000
_cell.length_c   1.000
_cell.angle_alpha   90.00
_cell.angle_beta   90.00
_cell.angle_gamma   90.00
#
_symmetry.space_group_name_H-M   'P 1'
#
loop_
_entity.id
_entity.type
_entity.pdbx_description
1 polymer ?
#
loop_
_entity_poly.entity_id
_entity_poly.type
_entity_poly.pdbx_seq_one_letter_code
_entity_poly.pdbx_strand_id
1 'polypeptide(L)'
;MAAATAAGAAAAAAAVSLRTCYLLFHNSILKVPSARKARTSCASGRRTRRRGLVEAIGNTPLIRINSLSDATGCEILGKAEFLNPGGSVKDRVAVKIIEESFYHPLCSAGEQPSSATVNPSPIPPASSHQPEGSAGSTAISLATVAPAYGCRCHVVIPDDAAIEKSQIIEALGATVERVHPVSITHRDHFVNIARRRALEANKLAAEQRESNETRINGLAHVNTKMMDDNLATMQSESKKTQNNDPAHVSMEMPHSSKCDLSSDSKGGFFADQFENMANYRAHYEWTGPEIWEQTEGSLHAFVAAAGTGGTIVGVSRYLKEKNRSIKCFLKDPPGSGLFNKVTRGVMYTKEEAEGKRLKNPFDTITEGIGINRVTRNFMMAELDGAYRGTDREAVEMSRFLLRNDGLFVGSSSAMNCVGAVRVARDLGPGHTIVTIL
;
A
#
# COMPACT_ATOMS: atom_id res chain seq x y z
N MET A 1 49.71 -41.33 63.44
CA MET A 1 49.48 -39.90 63.71
C MET A 1 50.59 -39.11 63.04
N ALA A 2 50.42 -38.06 62.25
CA ALA A 2 49.33 -37.35 61.57
C ALA A 2 50.08 -36.52 60.48
N ALA A 3 49.71 -36.61 59.21
CA ALA A 3 48.98 -35.61 58.41
C ALA A 3 49.51 -34.16 58.38
N ALA A 4 49.45 -33.57 57.17
CA ALA A 4 49.67 -32.17 56.73
C ALA A 4 51.13 -31.86 56.31
N THR A 5 51.45 -31.27 55.15
CA THR A 5 50.71 -30.36 54.25
C THR A 5 51.26 -30.44 52.81
N ALA A 6 50.46 -30.91 51.86
CA ALA A 6 50.66 -30.72 50.42
C ALA A 6 49.64 -29.68 49.94
N ALA A 7 49.97 -28.38 50.04
CA ALA A 7 49.05 -27.30 49.67
C ALA A 7 49.73 -26.05 49.07
N GLY A 8 50.98 -26.14 48.62
CA GLY A 8 51.73 -24.99 48.11
C GLY A 8 51.80 -24.85 46.59
N ALA A 9 51.67 -25.94 45.82
CA ALA A 9 51.97 -25.93 44.39
C ALA A 9 50.74 -25.78 43.46
N ALA A 10 49.52 -26.00 43.97
CA ALA A 10 48.32 -25.98 43.14
C ALA A 10 47.74 -24.57 42.90
N ALA A 11 48.07 -23.59 43.74
CA ALA A 11 47.50 -22.24 43.63
C ALA A 11 48.15 -21.37 42.53
N ALA A 12 49.44 -21.60 42.22
CA ALA A 12 50.14 -20.84 41.19
C ALA A 12 49.75 -21.27 39.77
N ALA A 13 49.51 -22.57 39.53
CA ALA A 13 49.10 -23.08 38.23
C ALA A 13 47.67 -22.68 37.85
N ALA A 14 46.74 -22.62 38.82
CA ALA A 14 45.37 -22.18 38.60
C ALA A 14 45.26 -20.68 38.29
N ALA A 15 46.07 -19.84 38.94
CA ALA A 15 46.08 -18.39 38.70
C ALA A 15 46.67 -18.02 37.33
N VAL A 16 47.69 -18.75 36.85
CA VAL A 16 48.24 -18.55 35.50
C VAL A 16 47.26 -19.06 34.44
N SER A 17 46.53 -20.15 34.69
CA SER A 17 45.53 -20.67 33.75
C SER A 17 44.32 -19.75 33.61
N LEU A 18 43.80 -19.18 34.71
CA LEU A 18 42.69 -18.23 34.67
C LEU A 18 43.05 -16.88 34.02
N ARG A 19 44.28 -16.39 34.22
CA ARG A 19 44.74 -15.14 33.61
C ARG A 19 45.05 -15.29 32.12
N THR A 20 45.51 -16.47 31.70
CA THR A 20 45.72 -16.81 30.29
C THR A 20 44.38 -17.05 29.58
N CYS A 21 43.41 -17.71 30.24
CA CYS A 21 42.04 -17.82 29.72
C CYS A 21 41.33 -16.47 29.66
N TYR A 22 41.49 -15.59 30.65
CA TYR A 22 40.90 -14.25 30.63
C TYR A 22 41.51 -13.39 29.52
N LEU A 23 42.83 -13.46 29.27
CA LEU A 23 43.47 -12.74 28.16
C LEU A 23 43.13 -13.32 26.77
N LEU A 24 42.88 -14.64 26.67
CA LEU A 24 42.42 -15.28 25.44
C LEU A 24 40.91 -15.04 25.17
N PHE A 25 40.09 -14.92 26.21
CA PHE A 25 38.67 -14.57 26.07
C PHE A 25 38.43 -13.06 25.90
N HIS A 26 39.17 -12.18 26.57
CA HIS A 26 39.01 -10.72 26.40
C HIS A 26 39.54 -10.21 25.06
N ASN A 27 40.59 -10.82 24.51
CA ASN A 27 41.08 -10.45 23.17
C ASN A 27 40.19 -10.99 22.03
N SER A 28 39.21 -11.85 22.34
CA SER A 28 38.28 -12.43 21.37
C SER A 28 36.89 -11.78 21.36
N ILE A 29 36.59 -10.87 22.30
CA ILE A 29 35.25 -10.24 22.44
C ILE A 29 35.25 -8.74 22.06
N LEU A 30 36.38 -8.15 21.66
CA LEU A 30 36.45 -6.75 21.17
C LEU A 30 37.12 -6.61 19.80
N LYS A 31 36.86 -7.54 18.89
CA LYS A 31 37.07 -7.30 17.46
C LYS A 31 35.70 -7.23 16.77
N VAL A 32 35.02 -6.11 16.95
CA VAL A 32 34.10 -5.64 15.92
C VAL A 32 34.96 -5.47 14.67
N PRO A 33 34.72 -6.20 13.57
CA PRO A 33 35.46 -5.97 12.35
C PRO A 33 35.18 -4.53 11.93
N SER A 34 36.23 -3.71 11.87
CA SER A 34 36.16 -2.39 11.26
C SER A 34 35.95 -2.57 9.76
N ALA A 35 34.71 -2.91 9.36
CA ALA A 35 34.25 -2.91 7.99
C ALA A 35 34.03 -1.47 7.53
N ARG A 36 35.13 -0.74 7.33
CA ARG A 36 35.16 0.52 6.59
C ARG A 36 36.24 0.42 5.53
N LYS A 37 36.01 -0.42 4.52
CA LYS A 37 36.71 -0.34 3.22
C LYS A 37 35.92 -1.10 2.15
N ALA A 38 34.88 -0.44 1.67
CA ALA A 38 34.36 -0.55 0.30
C ALA A 38 33.34 0.58 0.08
N ARG A 39 33.80 1.83 0.06
CA ARG A 39 33.14 2.83 -0.79
C ARG A 39 33.67 2.59 -2.20
N THR A 40 33.21 1.52 -2.82
CA THR A 40 33.24 1.42 -4.28
C THR A 40 32.46 2.63 -4.80
N SER A 41 33.10 3.36 -5.69
CA SER A 41 32.59 4.58 -6.31
C SER A 41 31.18 4.33 -6.85
N CYS A 42 30.17 4.86 -6.15
CA CYS A 42 28.82 4.92 -6.66
C CYS A 42 28.85 5.73 -7.94
N ALA A 43 28.53 5.07 -9.07
CA ALA A 43 28.32 5.70 -10.35
C ALA A 43 27.40 6.92 -10.14
N SER A 44 27.89 8.09 -10.53
CA SER A 44 27.21 9.37 -10.38
C SER A 44 26.05 9.46 -11.38
N GLY A 45 24.99 8.69 -11.16
CA GLY A 45 23.69 9.04 -11.71
C GLY A 45 23.26 10.34 -11.04
N ARG A 46 23.25 11.45 -11.79
CA ARG A 46 22.67 12.73 -11.31
C ARG A 46 21.29 12.41 -10.73
N ARG A 47 21.13 12.52 -9.40
CA ARG A 47 19.80 12.49 -8.78
C ARG A 47 19.04 13.70 -9.31
N THR A 48 18.21 13.48 -10.30
CA THR A 48 17.29 14.48 -10.83
C THR A 48 16.37 14.89 -9.68
N ARG A 49 16.26 16.19 -9.45
CA ARG A 49 15.33 16.75 -8.46
C ARG A 49 13.91 16.34 -8.87
N ARG A 50 13.21 15.63 -7.99
CA ARG A 50 11.79 15.29 -8.17
C ARG A 50 10.91 16.51 -7.92
N ARG A 51 9.81 16.66 -8.65
CA ARG A 51 8.81 17.72 -8.47
C ARG A 51 7.60 17.19 -7.71
N GLY A 52 7.45 17.67 -6.47
CA GLY A 52 6.33 17.30 -5.61
C GLY A 52 6.42 15.89 -5.03
N LEU A 53 5.38 15.51 -4.29
CA LEU A 53 5.29 14.24 -3.57
C LEU A 53 5.14 13.05 -4.52
N VAL A 54 4.33 13.20 -5.57
CA VAL A 54 4.01 12.12 -6.53
C VAL A 54 5.26 11.63 -7.25
N GLU A 55 6.13 12.53 -7.75
CA GLU A 55 7.36 12.13 -8.42
C GLU A 55 8.39 11.45 -7.47
N ALA A 56 8.18 11.53 -6.15
CA ALA A 56 9.00 10.84 -5.15
C ALA A 56 8.52 9.41 -4.87
N ILE A 57 7.35 9.00 -5.37
CA ILE A 57 6.84 7.63 -5.26
C ILE A 57 7.55 6.74 -6.28
N GLY A 58 7.95 5.56 -5.84
CA GLY A 58 8.71 4.61 -6.62
C GLY A 58 10.21 4.90 -6.67
N ASN A 59 10.92 4.25 -7.59
CA ASN A 59 12.39 4.25 -7.64
C ASN A 59 13.03 3.90 -6.29
N THR A 60 12.38 3.01 -5.54
CA THR A 60 12.84 2.56 -4.22
C THR A 60 14.10 1.71 -4.37
N PRO A 61 15.03 1.72 -3.41
CA PRO A 61 16.26 0.95 -3.53
C PRO A 61 16.01 -0.56 -3.34
N LEU A 62 16.84 -1.39 -3.97
CA LEU A 62 17.07 -2.77 -3.54
C LEU A 62 18.13 -2.77 -2.43
N ILE A 63 17.79 -3.39 -1.31
CA ILE A 63 18.68 -3.53 -0.15
C ILE A 63 19.06 -5.00 -0.01
N ARG A 64 20.36 -5.29 -0.05
CA ARG A 64 20.85 -6.63 0.30
C ARG A 64 20.58 -6.90 1.78
N ILE A 65 19.89 -8.00 2.07
CA ILE A 65 19.68 -8.46 3.45
C ILE A 65 20.85 -9.36 3.82
N ASN A 66 21.86 -8.78 4.46
CA ASN A 66 23.16 -9.42 4.69
C ASN A 66 22.99 -10.71 5.48
N SER A 67 22.27 -10.66 6.60
CA SER A 67 22.11 -11.82 7.48
C SER A 67 21.50 -13.04 6.79
N LEU A 68 20.47 -12.84 5.95
CA LEU A 68 19.81 -13.92 5.22
C LEU A 68 20.64 -14.43 4.05
N SER A 69 21.29 -13.51 3.36
CA SER A 69 22.12 -13.84 2.22
C SER A 69 23.34 -14.66 2.64
N ASP A 70 24.03 -14.23 3.69
CA ASP A 70 25.22 -14.90 4.21
C ASP A 70 24.85 -16.28 4.78
N ALA A 71 23.67 -16.43 5.40
CA ALA A 71 23.19 -17.70 5.93
C ALA A 71 22.77 -18.72 4.85
N THR A 72 22.38 -18.25 3.65
CA THR A 72 21.88 -19.12 2.57
C THR A 72 22.90 -19.32 1.45
N GLY A 73 23.96 -18.52 1.41
CA GLY A 73 24.89 -18.45 0.28
C GLY A 73 24.24 -17.91 -1.01
N CYS A 74 23.01 -17.40 -0.93
CA CYS A 74 22.32 -16.71 -2.02
C CYS A 74 22.42 -15.19 -1.83
N GLU A 75 22.14 -14.44 -2.89
CA GLU A 75 21.93 -13.00 -2.78
C GLU A 75 20.45 -12.70 -2.59
N ILE A 76 20.05 -12.39 -1.35
CA ILE A 76 18.68 -12.04 -1.01
C ILE A 76 18.55 -10.52 -0.89
N LEU A 77 17.75 -9.94 -1.78
CA LEU A 77 17.50 -8.51 -1.90
C LEU A 77 16.06 -8.18 -1.50
N GLY A 78 15.87 -7.14 -0.71
CA GLY A 78 14.58 -6.57 -0.36
C GLY A 78 14.35 -5.24 -1.09
N LYS A 79 13.26 -5.17 -1.87
CA LYS A 79 12.79 -3.91 -2.47
C LYS A 79 12.11 -3.07 -1.39
N ALA A 80 12.75 -1.96 -1.01
CA ALA A 80 12.38 -1.16 0.16
C ALA A 80 11.19 -0.24 -0.10
N GLU A 81 9.99 -0.81 -0.23
CA GLU A 81 8.76 -0.07 -0.52
C GLU A 81 8.28 0.78 0.67
N PHE A 82 8.75 0.49 1.88
CA PHE A 82 8.57 1.35 3.05
C PHE A 82 9.24 2.74 2.91
N LEU A 83 10.09 2.96 1.89
CA LEU A 83 10.71 4.26 1.61
C LEU A 83 9.89 5.15 0.66
N ASN A 84 8.74 4.68 0.18
CA ASN A 84 7.78 5.59 -0.45
C ASN A 84 7.27 6.61 0.59
N PRO A 85 6.83 7.82 0.20
CA PRO A 85 6.45 8.88 1.14
C PRO A 85 5.33 8.55 2.14
N GLY A 86 4.33 7.77 1.72
CA GLY A 86 3.26 7.20 2.53
C GLY A 86 3.67 5.92 3.29
N GLY A 87 4.93 5.50 3.16
CA GLY A 87 5.55 4.45 3.95
C GLY A 87 5.23 3.02 3.51
N SER A 88 4.69 2.83 2.29
CA SER A 88 4.34 1.48 1.84
C SER A 88 4.33 1.30 0.31
N VAL A 89 4.21 0.04 -0.10
CA VAL A 89 4.01 -0.35 -1.51
C VAL A 89 2.70 0.18 -2.12
N LYS A 90 1.72 0.57 -1.28
CA LYS A 90 0.40 1.02 -1.74
C LYS A 90 0.42 2.43 -2.30
N ASP A 91 1.45 3.23 -2.05
CA ASP A 91 1.66 4.54 -2.65
C ASP A 91 1.61 4.47 -4.18
N ARG A 92 2.27 3.46 -4.76
CA ARG A 92 2.27 3.22 -6.22
C ARG A 92 0.88 2.98 -6.75
N VAL A 93 0.11 2.17 -6.01
CA VAL A 93 -1.26 1.80 -6.36
C VAL A 93 -2.18 3.01 -6.25
N ALA A 94 -2.03 3.82 -5.18
CA ALA A 94 -2.80 5.04 -4.99
C ALA A 94 -2.58 6.02 -6.15
N VAL A 95 -1.33 6.32 -6.51
CA VAL A 95 -1.00 7.17 -7.66
C VAL A 95 -1.65 6.63 -8.93
N LYS A 96 -1.43 5.35 -9.26
CA LYS A 96 -1.92 4.78 -10.51
C LYS A 96 -3.44 4.78 -10.60
N ILE A 97 -4.13 4.45 -9.50
CA ILE A 97 -5.60 4.50 -9.42
C ILE A 97 -6.10 5.92 -9.67
N ILE A 98 -5.51 6.91 -9.01
CA ILE A 98 -5.92 8.31 -9.11
C ILE A 98 -5.69 8.82 -10.53
N GLU A 99 -4.50 8.61 -11.09
CA GLU A 99 -4.17 9.00 -12.46
C GLU A 99 -5.14 8.41 -13.48
N GLU A 100 -5.38 7.10 -13.43
CA GLU A 100 -6.30 6.45 -14.37
C GLU A 100 -7.75 6.92 -14.21
N SER A 101 -8.17 7.31 -13.00
CA SER A 101 -9.50 7.88 -12.78
C SER A 101 -9.71 9.22 -13.53
N PHE A 102 -8.62 9.97 -13.81
CA PHE A 102 -8.70 11.20 -14.60
C PHE A 102 -8.82 10.93 -16.11
N TYR A 103 -8.26 9.82 -16.60
CA TYR A 103 -8.28 9.47 -18.03
C TYR A 103 -9.54 8.71 -18.43
N HIS A 104 -10.17 7.99 -17.50
CA HIS A 104 -11.43 7.29 -17.70
C HIS A 104 -12.51 7.85 -16.78
N PRO A 105 -13.07 9.04 -17.08
CA PRO A 105 -14.19 9.55 -16.31
C PRO A 105 -15.39 8.60 -16.50
N LEU A 106 -15.80 7.97 -15.40
CA LEU A 106 -17.04 7.18 -15.25
C LEU A 106 -17.09 5.84 -15.99
N CYS A 107 -16.20 4.90 -15.63
CA CYS A 107 -16.62 3.50 -15.62
C CYS A 107 -17.41 3.26 -14.33
N SER A 108 -18.74 3.28 -14.43
CA SER A 108 -19.63 2.76 -13.39
C SER A 108 -19.11 1.41 -12.92
N ALA A 109 -18.97 1.25 -11.61
CA ALA A 109 -18.44 0.04 -10.99
C ALA A 109 -19.14 -1.22 -11.52
N GLY A 110 -18.47 -1.95 -12.43
CA GLY A 110 -18.93 -3.26 -12.90
C GLY A 110 -18.87 -3.53 -14.40
N GLU A 111 -18.86 -2.52 -15.28
CA GLU A 111 -18.89 -2.74 -16.73
C GLU A 111 -17.51 -2.60 -17.40
N GLN A 112 -17.20 -3.55 -18.28
CA GLN A 112 -16.03 -3.51 -19.17
C GLN A 112 -16.17 -2.33 -20.16
N PRO A 113 -15.08 -1.66 -20.55
CA PRO A 113 -15.12 -0.79 -21.72
C PRO A 113 -15.23 -1.70 -22.96
N SER A 114 -16.45 -1.83 -23.51
CA SER A 114 -16.60 -2.26 -24.89
C SER A 114 -15.99 -1.19 -25.77
N SER A 115 -15.13 -1.61 -26.69
CA SER A 115 -14.45 -0.80 -27.70
C SER A 115 -15.33 0.34 -28.22
N ALA A 116 -15.14 1.55 -27.70
CA ALA A 116 -15.75 2.75 -28.22
C ALA A 116 -14.79 3.91 -27.98
N THR A 117 -14.43 4.55 -29.09
CA THR A 117 -13.65 5.78 -29.18
C THR A 117 -14.05 6.76 -28.08
N VAL A 118 -13.20 6.88 -27.06
CA VAL A 118 -13.39 7.82 -25.96
C VAL A 118 -12.97 9.19 -26.46
N ASN A 119 -13.95 10.05 -26.74
CA ASN A 119 -13.69 11.48 -26.81
C ASN A 119 -13.19 11.92 -25.42
N PRO A 120 -12.00 12.52 -25.30
CA PRO A 120 -11.47 12.95 -24.02
C PRO A 120 -12.28 14.16 -23.56
N SER A 121 -13.27 13.93 -22.70
CA SER A 121 -13.86 15.00 -21.92
C SER A 121 -12.94 15.30 -20.73
N PRO A 122 -12.71 16.58 -20.38
CA PRO A 122 -11.56 17.00 -19.59
C PRO A 122 -11.70 16.56 -18.13
N ILE A 123 -10.59 16.03 -17.59
CA ILE A 123 -10.11 16.06 -16.20
C ILE A 123 -11.23 16.30 -15.17
N PRO A 124 -11.62 15.33 -14.31
CA PRO A 124 -12.43 15.64 -13.14
C PRO A 124 -11.84 16.86 -12.41
N PRO A 125 -12.58 17.96 -12.23
CA PRO A 125 -12.00 19.17 -11.67
C PRO A 125 -11.54 18.90 -10.23
N ALA A 126 -10.50 19.60 -9.79
CA ALA A 126 -10.05 19.62 -8.40
C ALA A 126 -11.27 19.74 -7.45
N SER A 127 -11.43 18.75 -6.57
CA SER A 127 -12.49 18.53 -5.55
C SER A 127 -13.32 17.23 -5.64
N SER A 128 -12.93 16.23 -6.44
CA SER A 128 -13.58 14.90 -6.42
C SER A 128 -13.29 14.14 -5.11
N HIS A 129 -14.29 13.44 -4.58
CA HIS A 129 -14.13 12.55 -3.42
C HIS A 129 -13.60 11.20 -3.87
N GLN A 130 -12.68 10.60 -3.11
CA GLN A 130 -12.20 9.26 -3.37
C GLN A 130 -12.54 8.36 -2.18
N PRO A 131 -13.73 7.72 -2.18
CA PRO A 131 -14.06 6.72 -1.19
C PRO A 131 -13.19 5.47 -1.37
N GLU A 132 -12.60 5.01 -0.28
CA GLU A 132 -11.96 3.69 -0.21
C GLU A 132 -12.44 2.95 1.03
N GLY A 133 -12.78 1.67 0.83
CA GLY A 133 -13.05 0.76 1.93
C GLY A 133 -11.76 0.05 2.30
N SER A 134 -10.98 0.63 3.21
CA SER A 134 -9.74 0.01 3.67
C SER A 134 -9.36 0.48 5.06
N ALA A 135 -8.96 -0.48 5.90
CA ALA A 135 -8.34 -0.21 7.20
C ALA A 135 -6.81 -0.15 7.13
N GLY A 136 -6.21 -0.30 5.95
CA GLY A 136 -4.80 -0.65 5.80
C GLY A 136 -3.96 0.44 5.13
N SER A 137 -2.77 0.04 4.68
CA SER A 137 -1.81 0.91 4.01
C SER A 137 -2.36 1.63 2.78
N THR A 138 -3.35 1.07 2.09
CA THR A 138 -3.99 1.73 0.95
C THR A 138 -4.73 3.00 1.35
N ALA A 139 -5.43 3.00 2.49
CA ALA A 139 -6.10 4.20 3.00
C ALA A 139 -5.09 5.31 3.32
N ILE A 140 -4.00 4.98 4.00
CA ILE A 140 -2.91 5.91 4.30
C ILE A 140 -2.30 6.46 3.00
N SER A 141 -2.06 5.60 2.01
CA SER A 141 -1.50 5.98 0.72
C SER A 141 -2.41 6.91 -0.07
N LEU A 142 -3.71 6.62 -0.11
CA LEU A 142 -4.70 7.49 -0.76
C LEU A 142 -4.82 8.83 -0.03
N ALA A 143 -4.88 8.83 1.30
CA ALA A 143 -4.91 10.07 2.09
C ALA A 143 -3.66 10.92 1.87
N THR A 144 -2.49 10.28 1.72
CA THR A 144 -1.20 10.95 1.45
C THR A 144 -1.16 11.56 0.04
N VAL A 145 -1.67 10.84 -0.97
CA VAL A 145 -1.49 11.19 -2.38
C VAL A 145 -2.63 12.07 -2.92
N ALA A 146 -3.88 11.84 -2.50
CA ALA A 146 -5.06 12.54 -3.03
C ALA A 146 -4.95 14.08 -2.99
N PRO A 147 -4.42 14.72 -1.92
CA PRO A 147 -4.26 16.17 -1.89
C PRO A 147 -3.33 16.71 -2.99
N ALA A 148 -2.32 15.95 -3.42
CA ALA A 148 -1.42 16.35 -4.50
C ALA A 148 -2.13 16.43 -5.87
N TYR A 149 -3.26 15.76 -6.02
CA TYR A 149 -4.14 15.81 -7.19
C TYR A 149 -5.35 16.72 -7.00
N GLY A 150 -5.45 17.43 -5.86
CA GLY A 150 -6.61 18.26 -5.53
C GLY A 150 -7.88 17.43 -5.23
N CYS A 151 -7.73 16.16 -4.84
CA CYS A 151 -8.82 15.28 -4.46
C CYS A 151 -8.99 15.24 -2.95
N ARG A 152 -10.23 15.02 -2.50
CA ARG A 152 -10.55 14.70 -1.10
C ARG A 152 -10.60 13.19 -0.93
N CYS A 153 -10.08 12.67 0.18
CA CYS A 153 -10.12 11.24 0.48
C CYS A 153 -11.15 10.96 1.57
N HIS A 154 -11.99 9.94 1.35
CA HIS A 154 -12.95 9.44 2.35
C HIS A 154 -12.66 7.96 2.58
N VAL A 155 -12.37 7.58 3.82
CA VAL A 155 -12.00 6.21 4.16
C VAL A 155 -13.05 5.61 5.06
N VAL A 156 -13.55 4.44 4.68
CA VAL A 156 -14.43 3.63 5.53
C VAL A 156 -13.62 2.51 6.16
N ILE A 157 -13.58 2.47 7.49
CA ILE A 157 -12.75 1.54 8.27
C ILE A 157 -13.61 0.80 9.32
N PRO A 158 -13.36 -0.49 9.61
CA PRO A 158 -13.97 -1.17 10.75
C PRO A 158 -13.64 -0.50 12.10
N ASP A 159 -14.59 -0.48 13.04
CA ASP A 159 -14.43 0.15 14.35
C ASP A 159 -13.55 -0.64 15.34
N ASP A 160 -13.23 -1.89 15.02
CA ASP A 160 -12.29 -2.76 15.74
C ASP A 160 -10.84 -2.61 15.27
N ALA A 161 -10.61 -1.88 14.17
CA ALA A 161 -9.27 -1.56 13.70
C ALA A 161 -8.56 -0.61 14.69
N ALA A 162 -7.23 -0.79 14.80
CA ALA A 162 -6.37 0.03 15.66
C ALA A 162 -6.61 1.53 15.46
N ILE A 163 -6.80 2.24 16.57
CA ILE A 163 -7.21 3.67 16.59
C ILE A 163 -6.14 4.54 15.91
N GLU A 164 -4.87 4.17 16.06
CA GLU A 164 -3.72 4.82 15.46
C GLU A 164 -3.86 4.92 13.93
N LYS A 165 -4.52 3.95 13.29
CA LYS A 165 -4.74 3.98 11.84
C LYS A 165 -5.71 5.10 11.45
N SER A 166 -6.83 5.23 12.17
CA SER A 166 -7.78 6.34 11.96
C SER A 166 -7.12 7.69 12.21
N GLN A 167 -6.37 7.82 13.31
CA GLN A 167 -5.68 9.06 13.66
C GLN A 167 -4.66 9.50 12.60
N ILE A 168 -3.89 8.56 12.04
CA ILE A 168 -2.94 8.87 10.97
C ILE A 168 -3.67 9.32 9.70
N ILE A 169 -4.75 8.65 9.32
CA ILE A 169 -5.53 8.98 8.11
C ILE A 169 -6.18 10.36 8.25
N GLU A 170 -6.75 10.68 9.42
CA GLU A 170 -7.32 12.00 9.72
C GLU A 170 -6.24 13.09 9.74
N ALA A 171 -5.07 12.82 10.31
CA ALA A 171 -3.94 13.75 10.32
C ALA A 171 -3.41 14.06 8.91
N LEU A 172 -3.58 13.14 7.95
CA LEU A 172 -3.28 13.36 6.53
C LEU A 172 -4.37 14.16 5.80
N GLY A 173 -5.45 14.54 6.47
CA GLY A 173 -6.53 15.37 5.93
C GLY A 173 -7.66 14.59 5.24
N ALA A 174 -7.73 13.27 5.44
CA ALA A 174 -8.82 12.45 4.95
C ALA A 174 -9.95 12.32 5.98
N THR A 175 -11.19 12.16 5.50
CA THR A 175 -12.35 11.87 6.36
C THR A 175 -12.39 10.38 6.68
N VAL A 176 -12.63 10.02 7.93
CA VAL A 176 -12.74 8.61 8.36
C VAL A 176 -14.15 8.30 8.85
N GLU A 177 -14.79 7.30 8.26
CA GLU A 177 -16.07 6.72 8.68
C GLU A 177 -15.82 5.35 9.31
N ARG A 178 -15.92 5.27 10.65
CA ARG A 178 -15.80 4.00 11.37
C ARG A 178 -17.13 3.25 11.35
N VAL A 179 -17.11 1.96 11.01
CA VAL A 179 -18.31 1.13 10.84
C VAL A 179 -18.17 -0.20 11.56
N HIS A 180 -19.29 -0.81 11.95
CA HIS A 180 -19.26 -2.09 12.64
C HIS A 180 -18.70 -3.22 11.73
N PRO A 181 -17.78 -4.07 12.23
CA PRO A 181 -17.28 -5.21 11.50
C PRO A 181 -18.39 -6.21 11.19
N VAL A 182 -18.56 -6.54 9.92
CA VAL A 182 -19.54 -7.53 9.45
C VAL A 182 -18.91 -8.41 8.37
N SER A 183 -19.57 -9.50 7.99
CA SER A 183 -19.08 -10.38 6.93
C SER A 183 -19.03 -9.66 5.56
N ILE A 184 -18.16 -10.12 4.66
CA ILE A 184 -18.02 -9.55 3.31
C ILE A 184 -19.31 -9.56 2.48
N THR A 185 -20.20 -10.52 2.73
CA THR A 185 -21.50 -10.64 2.07
C THR A 185 -22.54 -9.66 2.62
N HIS A 186 -22.30 -9.07 3.78
CA HIS A 186 -23.22 -8.13 4.40
C HIS A 186 -23.22 -6.77 3.69
N ARG A 187 -24.40 -6.14 3.59
CA ARG A 187 -24.58 -4.84 2.93
C ARG A 187 -23.74 -3.73 3.60
N ASP A 188 -23.58 -3.83 4.91
CA ASP A 188 -22.86 -2.86 5.73
C ASP A 188 -21.38 -3.20 5.91
N HIS A 189 -20.85 -4.13 5.12
CA HIS A 189 -19.41 -4.33 5.04
C HIS A 189 -18.74 -3.03 4.58
N PHE A 190 -17.64 -2.62 5.23
CA PHE A 190 -16.98 -1.33 5.00
C PHE A 190 -16.66 -1.06 3.51
N VAL A 191 -16.28 -2.08 2.73
CA VAL A 191 -16.07 -1.98 1.27
C VAL A 191 -17.37 -1.62 0.53
N ASN A 192 -18.49 -2.22 0.92
CA ASN A 192 -19.80 -1.95 0.32
C ASN A 192 -20.34 -0.57 0.72
N ILE A 193 -20.04 -0.11 1.95
CA ILE A 193 -20.34 1.25 2.39
C ILE A 193 -19.52 2.25 1.57
N ALA A 194 -18.20 2.07 1.43
CA ALA A 194 -17.36 2.95 0.63
C ALA A 194 -17.84 3.05 -0.83
N ARG A 195 -18.22 1.93 -1.45
CA ARG A 195 -18.84 1.93 -2.78
C ARG A 195 -20.13 2.75 -2.82
N ARG A 196 -21.01 2.61 -1.82
CA ARG A 196 -22.24 3.40 -1.72
C ARG A 196 -21.94 4.89 -1.59
N ARG A 197 -20.96 5.28 -0.77
CA ARG A 197 -20.54 6.69 -0.62
C ARG A 197 -20.09 7.31 -1.94
N ALA A 198 -19.37 6.54 -2.77
CA ALA A 198 -18.96 7.01 -4.10
C ALA A 198 -20.17 7.23 -5.02
N LEU A 199 -21.13 6.30 -5.01
CA LEU A 199 -22.37 6.42 -5.79
C LEU A 199 -23.22 7.61 -5.32
N GLU A 200 -23.37 7.79 -4.01
CA GLU A 200 -24.08 8.92 -3.39
C GLU A 200 -23.42 10.25 -3.80
N ALA A 201 -22.09 10.35 -3.73
CA ALA A 201 -21.36 11.54 -4.15
C ALA A 201 -21.56 11.85 -5.65
N ASN A 202 -21.60 10.83 -6.51
CA ASN A 202 -21.90 11.01 -7.93
C ASN A 202 -23.34 11.45 -8.20
N LYS A 203 -24.30 10.89 -7.47
CA LYS A 203 -25.70 11.28 -7.58
C LYS A 203 -25.90 12.75 -7.20
N LEU A 204 -25.33 13.17 -6.06
CA LEU A 204 -25.38 14.56 -5.61
C LEU A 204 -24.72 15.51 -6.63
N ALA A 205 -23.59 15.11 -7.20
CA ALA A 205 -22.91 15.91 -8.22
C ALA A 205 -23.75 16.05 -9.51
N ALA A 206 -24.48 15.00 -9.91
CA ALA A 206 -25.39 15.06 -11.06
C ALA A 206 -26.58 16.00 -10.78
N GLU A 207 -27.24 15.84 -9.64
CA GLU A 207 -28.36 16.70 -9.21
C GLU A 207 -27.95 18.19 -9.13
N GLN A 208 -26.71 18.48 -8.71
CA GLN A 208 -26.15 19.84 -8.69
C GLN A 208 -25.87 20.40 -10.09
N ARG A 209 -25.37 19.58 -11.02
CA ARG A 209 -25.15 19.99 -12.42
C ARG A 209 -26.47 20.34 -13.09
N GLU A 210 -27.48 19.49 -12.94
CA GLU A 210 -28.84 19.73 -13.47
C GLU A 210 -29.47 21.00 -12.88
N SER A 211 -29.33 21.20 -11.57
CA SER A 211 -29.82 22.41 -10.89
C SER A 211 -29.12 23.67 -11.40
N ASN A 212 -27.80 23.64 -11.59
CA ASN A 212 -27.03 24.77 -12.10
C ASN A 212 -27.34 25.07 -13.58
N GLU A 213 -27.47 24.05 -14.43
CA GLU A 213 -27.91 24.21 -15.82
C GLU A 213 -29.30 24.83 -15.90
N THR A 214 -30.24 24.35 -15.08
CA THR A 214 -31.59 24.93 -15.00
C THR A 214 -31.55 26.39 -14.56
N ARG A 215 -30.68 26.73 -13.58
CA ARG A 215 -30.50 28.12 -13.11
C ARG A 215 -29.90 29.02 -14.19
N ILE A 216 -28.86 28.56 -14.87
CA ILE A 216 -28.21 29.29 -15.98
C ILE A 216 -29.20 29.51 -17.12
N ASN A 217 -29.96 28.48 -17.51
CA ASN A 217 -30.97 28.58 -18.56
C ASN A 217 -32.12 29.53 -18.14
N GLY A 218 -32.54 29.51 -16.87
CA GLY A 218 -33.52 30.45 -16.32
C GLY A 218 -33.02 31.91 -16.33
N LEU A 219 -31.77 32.15 -15.92
CA LEU A 219 -31.12 33.47 -15.97
C LEU A 219 -30.94 33.97 -17.41
N ALA A 220 -30.60 33.08 -18.36
CA ALA A 220 -30.54 33.41 -19.78
C ALA A 220 -31.92 33.83 -20.30
N HIS A 221 -32.99 33.12 -19.94
CA HIS A 221 -34.36 33.45 -20.35
C HIS A 221 -34.86 34.77 -19.77
N VAL A 222 -34.47 35.10 -18.52
CA VAL A 222 -34.76 36.40 -17.90
C VAL A 222 -33.98 37.53 -18.59
N ASN A 223 -32.72 37.31 -18.97
CA ASN A 223 -31.94 38.31 -19.71
C ASN A 223 -32.45 38.54 -21.14
N THR A 224 -32.93 37.51 -21.85
CA THR A 224 -33.58 37.69 -23.15
C THR A 224 -34.87 38.50 -23.01
N LYS A 225 -35.67 38.20 -21.97
CA LYS A 225 -36.92 38.93 -21.70
C LYS A 225 -36.68 40.38 -21.26
N MET A 226 -35.63 40.64 -20.46
CA MET A 226 -35.19 41.99 -20.12
C MET A 226 -34.57 42.74 -21.30
N MET A 227 -33.96 42.07 -22.28
CA MET A 227 -33.50 42.72 -23.51
C MET A 227 -34.67 43.10 -24.43
N ASP A 228 -35.73 42.28 -24.50
CA ASP A 228 -36.96 42.61 -25.23
C ASP A 228 -37.76 43.73 -24.53
N ASP A 229 -37.85 43.71 -23.20
CA ASP A 229 -38.59 44.74 -22.43
C ASP A 229 -37.82 46.08 -22.32
N ASN A 230 -36.48 46.08 -22.39
CA ASN A 230 -35.67 47.31 -22.37
C ASN A 230 -35.53 47.99 -23.75
N LEU A 231 -35.98 47.36 -24.84
CA LEU A 231 -36.17 48.07 -26.12
C LEU A 231 -37.46 48.91 -26.11
N ALA A 232 -38.36 48.69 -25.15
CA ALA A 232 -39.63 49.41 -25.03
C ALA A 232 -39.61 50.60 -24.05
N THR A 233 -38.56 50.78 -23.23
CA THR A 233 -38.57 51.86 -22.21
C THR A 233 -37.20 52.49 -22.00
N MET A 234 -36.77 53.31 -22.97
CA MET A 234 -35.65 54.25 -22.81
C MET A 234 -36.12 55.69 -23.03
N GLN A 235 -36.88 56.23 -22.08
CA GLN A 235 -36.88 57.67 -21.79
C GLN A 235 -37.07 57.92 -20.28
N SER A 236 -36.16 58.75 -19.74
CA SER A 236 -36.20 59.51 -18.47
C SER A 236 -35.47 58.98 -17.22
N GLU A 237 -34.51 59.82 -16.80
CA GLU A 237 -34.02 60.09 -15.43
C GLU A 237 -33.05 59.09 -14.77
N SER A 238 -31.76 59.36 -14.52
CA SER A 238 -31.00 60.45 -13.86
C SER A 238 -31.14 60.58 -12.32
N LYS A 239 -30.05 60.17 -11.64
CA LYS A 239 -29.56 60.53 -10.28
C LYS A 239 -30.17 59.84 -9.05
N LYS A 240 -29.37 59.06 -8.30
CA LYS A 240 -28.67 59.47 -7.03
C LYS A 240 -27.94 58.30 -6.34
N THR A 241 -26.97 58.71 -5.55
CA THR A 241 -25.88 58.08 -4.79
C THR A 241 -26.33 57.33 -3.51
N GLN A 242 -25.57 56.31 -3.05
CA GLN A 242 -24.85 56.21 -1.75
C GLN A 242 -24.67 54.79 -1.16
N ASN A 243 -23.54 54.65 -0.45
CA ASN A 243 -22.88 53.56 0.28
C ASN A 243 -23.72 52.60 1.16
N ASN A 244 -23.20 51.39 1.41
CA ASN A 244 -22.82 50.90 2.75
C ASN A 244 -22.05 49.55 2.76
N ASP A 245 -21.15 49.44 3.75
CA ASP A 245 -20.14 48.41 4.05
C ASP A 245 -20.67 47.04 4.53
N PRO A 246 -19.81 45.98 4.62
CA PRO A 246 -20.24 44.60 4.85
C PRO A 246 -20.30 44.21 6.34
N ALA A 247 -21.32 43.44 6.72
CA ALA A 247 -21.49 42.90 8.06
C ALA A 247 -20.70 41.58 8.26
N HIS A 248 -19.92 41.56 9.33
CA HIS A 248 -19.33 40.38 9.97
C HIS A 248 -20.39 39.34 10.35
N VAL A 249 -20.15 38.07 10.02
CA VAL A 249 -20.86 36.93 10.64
C VAL A 249 -19.82 36.00 11.26
N SER A 250 -19.88 35.93 12.58
CA SER A 250 -19.15 35.03 13.47
C SER A 250 -19.59 33.58 13.28
N MET A 251 -18.62 32.68 13.19
CA MET A 251 -18.81 31.24 12.96
C MET A 251 -18.73 30.50 14.30
N GLU A 252 -19.86 30.05 14.83
CA GLU A 252 -19.91 29.05 15.91
C GLU A 252 -20.09 27.65 15.30
N MET A 253 -19.30 26.69 15.78
CA MET A 253 -19.27 25.29 15.33
C MET A 253 -20.13 24.40 16.25
N PRO A 254 -21.08 23.59 15.73
CA PRO A 254 -21.62 22.48 16.48
C PRO A 254 -21.00 21.14 16.05
N HIS A 255 -20.53 20.39 17.05
CA HIS A 255 -20.16 18.99 16.96
C HIS A 255 -21.37 18.12 16.58
N SER A 256 -21.33 17.46 15.40
CA SER A 256 -21.94 16.14 15.19
C SER A 256 -21.37 15.48 13.93
N SER A 257 -20.82 14.28 14.08
CA SER A 257 -20.14 13.51 13.03
C SER A 257 -21.13 12.89 12.04
N LYS A 258 -21.59 13.69 11.08
CA LYS A 258 -22.17 13.20 9.81
C LYS A 258 -21.22 13.58 8.68
N CYS A 259 -21.07 12.69 7.70
CA CYS A 259 -20.31 12.93 6.48
C CYS A 259 -20.78 14.25 5.85
N ASP A 260 -20.00 15.31 6.01
CA ASP A 260 -20.30 16.61 5.39
C ASP A 260 -19.91 16.51 3.92
N LEU A 261 -20.79 15.86 3.15
CA LEU A 261 -20.83 15.93 1.70
C LEU A 261 -21.21 17.38 1.36
N SER A 262 -20.24 18.28 1.49
CA SER A 262 -20.35 19.72 1.26
C SER A 262 -21.10 20.03 -0.04
N SER A 263 -21.80 21.16 -0.08
CA SER A 263 -22.59 21.66 -1.22
C SER A 263 -21.83 21.90 -2.53
N ASP A 264 -20.52 21.61 -2.61
CA ASP A 264 -19.65 21.71 -3.80
C ASP A 264 -19.01 20.34 -4.16
N SER A 265 -19.82 19.28 -4.15
CA SER A 265 -19.36 17.91 -4.45
C SER A 265 -19.36 17.67 -5.96
N LYS A 266 -18.18 17.53 -6.57
CA LYS A 266 -18.03 17.26 -8.01
C LYS A 266 -18.16 15.79 -8.42
N GLY A 267 -18.46 14.92 -7.44
CA GLY A 267 -18.62 13.48 -7.61
C GLY A 267 -17.66 12.70 -6.73
N GLY A 268 -17.67 11.37 -6.88
CA GLY A 268 -16.71 10.51 -6.21
C GLY A 268 -16.32 9.25 -6.99
N PHE A 269 -15.08 8.80 -6.75
CA PHE A 269 -14.51 7.61 -7.38
C PHE A 269 -14.15 6.56 -6.32
N PHE A 270 -14.69 5.35 -6.46
CA PHE A 270 -14.37 4.24 -5.58
C PHE A 270 -13.07 3.58 -6.02
N ALA A 271 -12.02 3.63 -5.19
CA ALA A 271 -10.68 3.18 -5.58
C ALA A 271 -10.62 1.67 -5.90
N ASP A 272 -11.35 0.85 -5.13
CA ASP A 272 -11.55 -0.60 -5.33
C ASP A 272 -10.24 -1.36 -5.57
N GLN A 273 -9.29 -1.26 -4.64
CA GLN A 273 -7.94 -1.84 -4.82
C GLN A 273 -7.92 -3.34 -5.16
N PHE A 274 -8.98 -4.09 -4.84
CA PHE A 274 -9.06 -5.52 -5.13
C PHE A 274 -9.45 -5.78 -6.58
N GLU A 275 -10.38 -5.01 -7.14
CA GLU A 275 -10.91 -5.24 -8.49
C GLU A 275 -10.33 -4.28 -9.55
N ASN A 276 -9.73 -3.17 -9.13
CA ASN A 276 -9.14 -2.19 -10.04
C ASN A 276 -7.79 -2.69 -10.57
N MET A 277 -7.69 -2.83 -11.89
CA MET A 277 -6.49 -3.31 -12.59
C MET A 277 -5.35 -2.28 -12.62
N ALA A 278 -5.60 -1.02 -12.25
CA ALA A 278 -4.56 -0.02 -12.01
C ALA A 278 -3.54 -0.53 -10.97
N ASN A 279 -4.00 -1.31 -9.98
CA ASN A 279 -3.13 -1.92 -8.98
C ASN A 279 -2.10 -2.87 -9.60
N TYR A 280 -2.55 -3.84 -10.41
CA TYR A 280 -1.66 -4.71 -11.19
C TYR A 280 -0.72 -3.89 -12.10
N ARG A 281 -1.27 -2.92 -12.84
CA ARG A 281 -0.49 -2.10 -13.78
C ARG A 281 0.60 -1.27 -13.10
N ALA A 282 0.35 -0.70 -11.91
CA ALA A 282 1.36 0.03 -11.15
C ALA A 282 2.63 -0.79 -10.94
N HIS A 283 2.48 -2.09 -10.68
CA HIS A 283 3.62 -2.97 -10.44
C HIS A 283 4.23 -3.54 -11.71
N TYR A 284 3.42 -3.78 -12.75
CA TYR A 284 3.92 -4.19 -14.06
C TYR A 284 4.71 -3.07 -14.76
N GLU A 285 4.25 -1.83 -14.65
CA GLU A 285 4.84 -0.68 -15.34
C GLU A 285 5.97 -0.01 -14.55
N TRP A 286 6.01 -0.14 -13.22
CA TRP A 286 7.04 0.48 -12.38
C TRP A 286 7.87 -0.51 -11.57
N THR A 287 7.26 -1.25 -10.63
CA THR A 287 8.03 -2.09 -9.70
C THR A 287 8.83 -3.19 -10.40
N GLY A 288 8.25 -3.88 -11.39
CA GLY A 288 8.91 -4.92 -12.17
C GLY A 288 10.12 -4.40 -12.95
N PRO A 289 9.97 -3.32 -13.76
CA PRO A 289 11.08 -2.67 -14.44
C PRO A 289 12.21 -2.24 -13.50
N GLU A 290 11.88 -1.61 -12.38
CA GLU A 290 12.89 -1.18 -11.41
C GLU A 290 13.68 -2.37 -10.86
N ILE A 291 13.01 -3.48 -10.51
CA ILE A 291 13.70 -4.69 -10.03
C ILE A 291 14.62 -5.26 -11.12
N TRP A 292 14.15 -5.34 -12.36
CA TRP A 292 14.93 -5.84 -13.48
C TRP A 292 16.18 -4.99 -13.76
N GLU A 293 16.03 -3.66 -13.77
CA GLU A 293 17.12 -2.72 -13.98
C GLU A 293 18.13 -2.80 -12.83
N GLN A 294 17.66 -2.76 -11.58
CA GLN A 294 18.52 -2.77 -10.39
C GLN A 294 19.24 -4.09 -10.15
N THR A 295 18.77 -5.19 -10.75
CA THR A 295 19.46 -6.50 -10.71
C THR A 295 20.35 -6.72 -11.92
N GLU A 296 20.35 -5.81 -12.90
CA GLU A 296 21.17 -5.90 -14.12
C GLU A 296 21.02 -7.26 -14.84
N GLY A 297 19.83 -7.86 -14.77
CA GLY A 297 19.53 -9.15 -15.37
C GLY A 297 20.00 -10.39 -14.58
N SER A 298 20.60 -10.22 -13.39
CA SER A 298 21.09 -11.33 -12.54
C SER A 298 20.01 -12.02 -11.70
N LEU A 299 18.75 -11.57 -11.78
CA LEU A 299 17.66 -12.11 -10.99
C LEU A 299 17.32 -13.57 -11.37
N HIS A 300 17.29 -14.46 -10.38
CA HIS A 300 16.91 -15.86 -10.58
C HIS A 300 15.49 -16.15 -10.07
N ALA A 301 15.09 -15.52 -8.95
CA ALA A 301 13.75 -15.70 -8.41
C ALA A 301 13.16 -14.46 -7.75
N PHE A 302 11.84 -14.34 -7.83
CA PHE A 302 11.05 -13.34 -7.13
C PHE A 302 10.03 -14.04 -6.24
N VAL A 303 9.87 -13.54 -5.01
CA VAL A 303 8.87 -14.07 -4.08
C VAL A 303 8.19 -12.94 -3.33
N ALA A 304 6.87 -13.02 -3.26
CA ALA A 304 6.07 -12.07 -2.50
C ALA A 304 4.77 -12.73 -2.02
N ALA A 305 4.21 -12.16 -0.98
CA ALA A 305 2.87 -12.45 -0.51
C ALA A 305 1.84 -11.62 -1.27
N ALA A 306 0.57 -12.02 -1.15
CA ALA A 306 -0.54 -11.39 -1.84
C ALA A 306 -1.70 -11.12 -0.89
N GLY A 307 -2.21 -9.89 -0.90
CA GLY A 307 -3.57 -9.56 -0.48
C GLY A 307 -4.43 -9.36 -1.71
N THR A 308 -4.38 -8.15 -2.29
CA THR A 308 -5.04 -7.85 -3.57
C THR A 308 -4.45 -8.61 -4.75
N GLY A 309 -3.18 -9.00 -4.68
CA GLY A 309 -2.46 -9.70 -5.76
C GLY A 309 -1.69 -8.81 -6.73
N GLY A 310 -1.95 -7.49 -6.75
CA GLY A 310 -1.35 -6.60 -7.75
C GLY A 310 0.18 -6.61 -7.76
N THR A 311 0.83 -6.60 -6.60
CA THR A 311 2.29 -6.61 -6.50
C THR A 311 2.93 -7.86 -7.08
N ILE A 312 2.56 -9.04 -6.57
CA ILE A 312 3.18 -10.29 -7.02
C ILE A 312 2.92 -10.52 -8.51
N VAL A 313 1.69 -10.27 -8.97
CA VAL A 313 1.27 -10.57 -10.34
C VAL A 313 1.84 -9.56 -11.33
N GLY A 314 1.83 -8.26 -11.00
CA GLY A 314 2.41 -7.23 -11.86
C GLY A 314 3.91 -7.44 -12.07
N VAL A 315 4.64 -7.67 -10.98
CA VAL A 315 6.08 -7.94 -11.03
C VAL A 315 6.37 -9.25 -11.76
N SER A 316 5.67 -10.35 -11.44
CA SER A 316 5.97 -11.65 -12.05
C SER A 316 5.72 -11.66 -13.56
N ARG A 317 4.65 -11.01 -14.02
CA ARG A 317 4.33 -10.89 -15.45
C ARG A 317 5.40 -10.13 -16.20
N TYR A 318 5.83 -8.97 -15.69
CA TYR A 318 6.91 -8.21 -16.31
C TYR A 318 8.22 -9.01 -16.36
N LEU A 319 8.62 -9.61 -15.24
CA LEU A 319 9.86 -10.38 -15.16
C LEU A 319 9.86 -11.58 -16.11
N LYS A 320 8.75 -12.32 -16.21
CA LYS A 320 8.63 -13.47 -17.12
C LYS A 320 8.63 -13.07 -18.60
N GLU A 321 8.17 -11.87 -18.93
CA GLU A 321 8.29 -11.33 -20.29
C GLU A 321 9.75 -10.96 -20.63
N LYS A 322 10.53 -10.49 -19.66
CA LYS A 322 11.96 -10.22 -19.85
C LYS A 322 12.80 -11.49 -19.89
N ASN A 323 12.54 -12.42 -18.99
CA ASN A 323 13.22 -13.70 -18.93
C ASN A 323 12.31 -14.79 -18.33
N ARG A 324 11.90 -15.74 -19.17
CA ARG A 324 11.03 -16.87 -18.77
C ARG A 324 11.68 -17.84 -17.78
N SER A 325 13.01 -17.81 -17.62
CA SER A 325 13.69 -18.67 -16.64
C SER A 325 13.52 -18.19 -15.20
N ILE A 326 13.16 -16.92 -14.98
CA ILE A 326 12.94 -16.36 -13.64
C ILE A 326 11.76 -17.06 -12.96
N LYS A 327 12.01 -17.55 -11.75
CA LYS A 327 11.02 -18.24 -10.93
C LYS A 327 10.25 -17.27 -10.05
N CYS A 328 8.93 -17.32 -10.09
CA CYS A 328 8.07 -16.43 -9.31
C CYS A 328 7.20 -17.24 -8.33
N PHE A 329 7.32 -16.97 -7.04
CA PHE A 329 6.65 -17.75 -5.99
C PHE A 329 5.72 -16.91 -5.12
N LEU A 330 4.56 -17.47 -4.77
CA LEU A 330 3.69 -16.91 -3.75
C LEU A 330 4.16 -17.32 -2.35
N LYS A 331 4.17 -16.37 -1.41
CA LYS A 331 4.22 -16.68 0.02
C LYS A 331 2.87 -16.38 0.67
N ASP A 332 2.20 -17.38 1.24
CA ASP A 332 0.82 -17.25 1.71
C ASP A 332 0.71 -17.46 3.23
N PRO A 333 0.03 -16.58 3.99
CA PRO A 333 -0.13 -16.74 5.44
C PRO A 333 -1.19 -17.82 5.78
N PRO A 334 -1.30 -18.22 7.05
CA PRO A 334 -2.38 -19.09 7.51
C PRO A 334 -3.76 -18.51 7.19
N GLY A 335 -4.72 -19.37 6.86
CA GLY A 335 -6.10 -18.99 6.60
C GLY A 335 -6.40 -18.33 5.26
N SER A 336 -5.38 -18.14 4.42
CA SER A 336 -5.54 -17.73 3.02
C SER A 336 -5.74 -18.93 2.08
N GLY A 337 -6.61 -18.77 1.09
CA GLY A 337 -6.89 -19.77 0.06
C GLY A 337 -5.91 -19.75 -1.12
N LEU A 338 -5.08 -18.71 -1.23
CA LEU A 338 -4.25 -18.48 -2.43
C LEU A 338 -3.18 -19.56 -2.64
N PHE A 339 -2.61 -20.14 -1.59
CA PHE A 339 -1.65 -21.24 -1.71
C PHE A 339 -2.26 -22.42 -2.46
N ASN A 340 -3.50 -22.81 -2.09
CA ASN A 340 -4.18 -23.92 -2.75
C ASN A 340 -4.60 -23.53 -4.17
N LYS A 341 -4.91 -22.25 -4.41
CA LYS A 341 -5.20 -21.78 -5.76
C LYS A 341 -3.99 -21.92 -6.68
N VAL A 342 -2.81 -21.52 -6.22
CA VAL A 342 -1.57 -21.62 -7.00
C VAL A 342 -1.13 -23.07 -7.19
N THR A 343 -1.18 -23.89 -6.14
CA THR A 343 -0.64 -25.26 -6.18
C THR A 343 -1.61 -26.33 -6.68
N ARG A 344 -2.92 -26.09 -6.60
CA ARG A 344 -3.97 -27.10 -6.87
C ARG A 344 -5.12 -26.57 -7.72
N GLY A 345 -5.14 -25.29 -8.07
CA GLY A 345 -6.22 -24.68 -8.83
C GLY A 345 -7.50 -24.34 -8.05
N VAL A 346 -7.58 -24.68 -6.76
CA VAL A 346 -8.79 -24.54 -5.90
C VAL A 346 -8.58 -23.57 -4.73
N MET A 347 -9.60 -22.79 -4.39
CA MET A 347 -9.59 -21.88 -3.21
C MET A 347 -10.26 -22.59 -2.02
N TYR A 348 -9.60 -23.60 -1.47
CA TYR A 348 -10.12 -24.34 -0.32
C TYR A 348 -9.02 -24.61 0.70
N THR A 349 -9.21 -24.16 1.94
CA THR A 349 -8.30 -24.36 3.07
C THR A 349 -8.78 -25.52 3.95
N LYS A 350 -7.87 -26.18 4.70
CA LYS A 350 -8.26 -27.34 5.55
C LYS A 350 -9.16 -26.92 6.70
N GLU A 351 -9.05 -25.67 7.06
CA GLU A 351 -9.75 -25.00 8.14
C GLU A 351 -11.16 -24.57 7.70
N GLU A 352 -11.46 -24.58 6.39
CA GLU A 352 -12.81 -24.52 5.82
C GLU A 352 -13.50 -25.89 5.76
N ALA A 353 -12.88 -26.95 6.33
CA ALA A 353 -13.49 -28.27 6.42
C ALA A 353 -14.77 -28.27 7.26
N GLU A 354 -15.79 -28.91 6.69
CA GLU A 354 -17.09 -29.10 7.33
C GLU A 354 -16.92 -29.80 8.69
N GLY A 355 -17.61 -29.29 9.71
CA GLY A 355 -17.49 -29.77 11.10
C GLY A 355 -16.30 -29.24 11.92
N LYS A 356 -15.35 -28.51 11.30
CA LYS A 356 -14.21 -27.87 12.00
C LYS A 356 -14.20 -26.34 11.90
N ARG A 357 -15.18 -25.77 11.18
CA ARG A 357 -15.32 -24.33 10.98
C ARG A 357 -15.66 -23.64 12.31
N LEU A 358 -14.66 -23.03 12.94
CA LEU A 358 -14.86 -22.18 14.11
C LEU A 358 -15.66 -20.92 13.70
N LYS A 359 -16.32 -20.29 14.68
CA LYS A 359 -17.08 -19.04 14.47
C LYS A 359 -16.18 -17.90 13.96
N ASN A 360 -14.92 -17.86 14.42
CA ASN A 360 -13.81 -17.10 13.85
C ASN A 360 -12.71 -18.10 13.42
N PRO A 361 -12.72 -18.59 12.16
CA PRO A 361 -11.88 -19.71 11.76
C PRO A 361 -10.40 -19.35 11.61
N PHE A 362 -10.05 -18.07 11.50
CA PHE A 362 -8.67 -17.62 11.29
C PHE A 362 -8.46 -16.25 11.91
N ASP A 363 -7.59 -16.20 12.92
CA ASP A 363 -7.01 -14.96 13.38
C ASP A 363 -5.52 -15.05 13.07
N THR A 364 -5.12 -14.47 11.94
CA THR A 364 -3.70 -14.27 11.65
C THR A 364 -3.31 -12.88 12.12
N ILE A 365 -2.20 -12.78 12.83
CA ILE A 365 -1.65 -11.47 13.21
C ILE A 365 -1.02 -10.75 12.01
N THR A 366 -0.88 -11.44 10.88
CA THR A 366 -0.23 -10.90 9.69
C THR A 366 -1.21 -10.05 8.90
N GLU A 367 -1.00 -8.73 8.92
CA GLU A 367 -1.87 -7.81 8.19
C GLU A 367 -1.46 -7.60 6.72
N GLY A 368 -2.44 -7.24 5.89
CA GLY A 368 -2.22 -6.75 4.52
C GLY A 368 -1.98 -7.84 3.45
N ILE A 369 -1.95 -9.11 3.85
CA ILE A 369 -1.79 -10.28 2.97
C ILE A 369 -2.74 -11.41 3.39
N GLY A 370 -3.02 -12.34 2.48
CA GLY A 370 -3.96 -13.42 2.66
C GLY A 370 -5.40 -13.06 2.28
N ILE A 371 -6.08 -13.94 1.54
CA ILE A 371 -7.47 -13.73 1.11
C ILE A 371 -8.12 -15.06 0.70
N ASN A 372 -9.44 -15.17 0.92
CA ASN A 372 -10.24 -16.36 0.58
C ASN A 372 -11.13 -16.18 -0.67
N ARG A 373 -10.74 -15.26 -1.56
CA ARG A 373 -11.35 -15.10 -2.89
C ARG A 373 -10.28 -14.71 -3.91
N VAL A 374 -10.49 -15.08 -5.18
CA VAL A 374 -9.62 -14.62 -6.28
C VAL A 374 -10.06 -13.22 -6.71
N THR A 375 -9.13 -12.28 -6.72
CA THR A 375 -9.35 -10.89 -7.18
C THR A 375 -9.07 -10.77 -8.67
N ARG A 376 -9.60 -9.73 -9.35
CA ARG A 376 -9.22 -9.45 -10.76
C ARG A 376 -7.73 -9.32 -10.97
N ASN A 377 -7.05 -8.63 -10.05
CA ASN A 377 -5.59 -8.50 -10.08
C ASN A 377 -4.90 -9.88 -10.04
N PHE A 378 -5.37 -10.81 -9.20
CA PHE A 378 -4.76 -12.13 -9.07
C PHE A 378 -5.11 -13.09 -10.22
N MET A 379 -6.16 -12.83 -11.00
CA MET A 379 -6.51 -13.67 -12.16
C MET A 379 -5.42 -13.69 -13.24
N MET A 380 -4.56 -12.66 -13.27
CA MET A 380 -3.44 -12.57 -14.21
C MET A 380 -2.17 -13.30 -13.72
N ALA A 381 -2.25 -14.02 -12.58
CA ALA A 381 -1.09 -14.63 -11.94
C ALA A 381 -0.41 -15.67 -12.82
N GLU A 382 0.89 -15.50 -13.02
CA GLU A 382 1.77 -16.51 -13.63
C GLU A 382 2.90 -16.80 -12.64
N LEU A 383 2.75 -17.90 -11.89
CA LEU A 383 3.62 -18.27 -10.76
C LEU A 383 4.11 -19.72 -10.91
N ASP A 384 5.35 -19.98 -10.50
CA ASP A 384 5.98 -21.31 -10.55
C ASP A 384 5.65 -22.18 -9.34
N GLY A 385 5.12 -21.57 -8.26
CA GLY A 385 4.73 -22.30 -7.06
C GLY A 385 4.33 -21.38 -5.91
N ALA A 386 4.12 -21.98 -4.74
CA ALA A 386 3.80 -21.25 -3.53
C ALA A 386 4.37 -21.93 -2.28
N TYR A 387 4.57 -21.14 -1.24
CA TYR A 387 4.96 -21.58 0.10
C TYR A 387 3.97 -21.06 1.13
N ARG A 388 3.54 -21.90 2.07
CA ARG A 388 2.78 -21.44 3.24
C ARG A 388 3.68 -20.81 4.29
N GLY A 389 3.21 -19.88 5.09
CA GLY A 389 3.90 -19.39 6.28
C GLY A 389 3.06 -19.53 7.53
N THR A 390 3.69 -19.28 8.68
CA THR A 390 3.02 -19.20 9.97
C THR A 390 3.28 -17.84 10.61
N ASP A 391 2.37 -17.39 11.47
CA ASP A 391 2.53 -16.15 12.23
C ASP A 391 3.79 -16.14 13.10
N ARG A 392 4.12 -17.29 13.69
CA ARG A 392 5.36 -17.47 14.45
C ARG A 392 6.58 -17.19 13.60
N GLU A 393 6.65 -17.72 12.37
CA GLU A 393 7.76 -17.45 11.46
C GLU A 393 7.84 -15.96 11.10
N ALA A 394 6.71 -15.27 10.89
CA ALA A 394 6.71 -13.84 10.61
C ALA A 394 7.25 -13.03 11.80
N VAL A 395 6.83 -13.34 13.03
CA VAL A 395 7.32 -12.68 14.25
C VAL A 395 8.81 -12.94 14.44
N GLU A 396 9.25 -14.20 14.38
CA GLU A 396 10.65 -14.56 14.56
C GLU A 396 11.54 -13.90 13.49
N MET A 397 11.10 -13.90 12.22
CA MET A 397 11.83 -13.25 11.14
C MET A 397 11.89 -11.73 11.31
N SER A 398 10.80 -11.06 11.71
CA SER A 398 10.82 -9.61 11.96
C SER A 398 11.84 -9.21 13.03
N ARG A 399 11.92 -10.01 14.12
CA ARG A 399 12.89 -9.78 15.20
C ARG A 399 14.31 -10.12 14.79
N PHE A 400 14.48 -11.14 13.94
CA PHE A 400 15.77 -11.50 13.38
C PHE A 400 16.32 -10.38 12.49
N LEU A 401 15.52 -9.87 11.56
CA LEU A 401 15.90 -8.76 10.66
C LEU A 401 16.26 -7.49 11.43
N LEU A 402 15.47 -7.14 12.45
CA LEU A 402 15.76 -5.99 13.31
C LEU A 402 17.10 -6.15 14.04
N ARG A 403 17.36 -7.32 14.61
CA ARG A 403 18.57 -7.58 15.41
C ARG A 403 19.85 -7.67 14.57
N ASN A 404 19.77 -8.25 13.38
CA ASN A 404 20.97 -8.57 12.58
C ASN A 404 21.23 -7.57 11.45
N ASP A 405 20.18 -6.95 10.88
CA ASP A 405 20.31 -6.01 9.77
C ASP A 405 19.86 -4.58 10.13
N GLY A 406 19.23 -4.39 11.29
CA GLY A 406 18.63 -3.11 11.66
C GLY A 406 17.34 -2.79 10.89
N LEU A 407 16.75 -3.79 10.24
CA LEU A 407 15.53 -3.63 9.43
C LEU A 407 14.28 -3.78 10.31
N PHE A 408 13.64 -2.67 10.64
CA PHE A 408 12.35 -2.65 11.32
C PHE A 408 11.21 -2.70 10.29
N VAL A 409 10.67 -3.90 10.07
CA VAL A 409 9.69 -4.18 9.01
C VAL A 409 8.42 -4.82 9.57
N GLY A 410 7.33 -4.67 8.82
CA GLY A 410 6.02 -5.24 9.16
C GLY A 410 5.96 -6.76 9.00
N SER A 411 4.85 -7.34 9.45
CA SER A 411 4.59 -8.79 9.41
C SER A 411 4.59 -9.36 7.98
N SER A 412 4.08 -8.62 7.00
CA SER A 412 4.03 -9.03 5.60
C SER A 412 5.43 -9.08 4.97
N SER A 413 6.27 -8.09 5.24
CA SER A 413 7.69 -8.04 4.82
C SER A 413 8.49 -9.18 5.46
N ALA A 414 8.26 -9.46 6.75
CA ALA A 414 8.88 -10.58 7.43
C ALA A 414 8.44 -11.92 6.82
N MET A 415 7.15 -12.07 6.51
CA MET A 415 6.62 -13.25 5.83
C MET A 415 7.27 -13.45 4.46
N ASN A 416 7.41 -12.38 3.69
CA ASN A 416 8.13 -12.32 2.41
C ASN A 416 9.58 -12.82 2.53
N CYS A 417 10.32 -12.35 3.54
CA CYS A 417 11.68 -12.82 3.83
C CYS A 417 11.73 -14.31 4.18
N VAL A 418 10.74 -14.84 4.92
CA VAL A 418 10.61 -16.30 5.14
C VAL A 418 10.42 -17.02 3.81
N GLY A 419 9.64 -16.45 2.88
CA GLY A 419 9.52 -16.94 1.51
C GLY A 419 10.86 -16.95 0.78
N ALA A 420 11.61 -15.85 0.82
CA ALA A 420 12.93 -15.73 0.19
C ALA A 420 13.93 -16.76 0.69
N VAL A 421 13.98 -17.01 2.00
CA VAL A 421 14.85 -18.06 2.57
C VAL A 421 14.47 -19.46 2.08
N ARG A 422 13.19 -19.75 1.90
CA ARG A 422 12.75 -21.06 1.38
C ARG A 422 13.11 -21.22 -0.10
N VAL A 423 12.88 -20.19 -0.91
CA VAL A 423 13.32 -20.18 -2.31
C VAL A 423 14.84 -20.35 -2.41
N ALA A 424 15.61 -19.64 -1.58
CA ALA A 424 17.06 -19.76 -1.52
C ALA A 424 17.51 -21.19 -1.17
N ARG A 425 16.82 -21.87 -0.25
CA ARG A 425 17.11 -23.28 0.08
C ARG A 425 16.81 -24.23 -1.08
N ASP A 426 15.74 -23.99 -1.82
CA ASP A 426 15.34 -24.84 -2.94
C ASP A 426 16.25 -24.65 -4.17
N LEU A 427 16.69 -23.43 -4.44
CA LEU A 427 17.61 -23.12 -5.55
C LEU A 427 19.07 -23.45 -5.21
N GLY A 428 19.46 -23.33 -3.94
CA GLY A 428 20.84 -23.48 -3.50
C GLY A 428 21.69 -22.22 -3.69
N PRO A 429 22.93 -22.20 -3.14
CA PRO A 429 23.80 -21.03 -3.13
C PRO A 429 24.17 -20.52 -4.54
N GLY A 430 24.53 -19.24 -4.64
CA GLY A 430 24.89 -18.57 -5.89
C GLY A 430 23.74 -17.95 -6.69
N HIS A 431 22.50 -18.10 -6.23
CA HIS A 431 21.32 -17.50 -6.86
C HIS A 431 20.96 -16.14 -6.25
N THR A 432 20.38 -15.25 -7.07
CA THR A 432 19.85 -13.95 -6.63
C THR A 432 18.32 -14.01 -6.52
N ILE A 433 17.80 -13.69 -5.34
CA ILE A 433 16.38 -13.69 -5.00
C ILE A 433 15.96 -12.28 -4.57
N VAL A 434 14.88 -11.78 -5.15
CA VAL A 434 14.26 -10.50 -4.74
C VAL A 434 12.93 -10.75 -4.03
N THR A 435 12.69 -10.00 -2.97
CA THR A 435 11.39 -9.91 -2.29
C THR A 435 11.01 -8.45 -2.00
N ILE A 436 9.80 -8.22 -1.49
CA ILE A 436 9.29 -6.88 -1.16
C ILE A 436 9.33 -6.65 0.34
N LEU A 437 9.85 -5.49 0.76
CA LEU A 437 9.85 -5.02 2.15
C LEU A 437 8.85 -3.90 2.36
#